data_AF-A0A6V8CHC6-F1
#
_entry.id   AF-A0A6V8CHC6-F1
#
_cell.length_a   1.000
_cell.length_b   1.000
_cell.length_c   1.000
_cell.angle_alpha   90.00
_cell.angle_beta   90.00
_cell.angle_gamma   90.00
#
_symmetry.space_group_name_H-M   'P 1'
#
loop_
_entity.id
_entity.type
_entity.pdbx_description
1 polymer ?
#
loop_
_entity_poly.entity_id
_entity_poly.type
_entity_poly.pdbx_seq_one_letter_code
_entity_poly.pdbx_strand_id
1 'polypeptide(L)'
;MSEGDSNLQKLLDGEFDAEQIASDPVLSSLAERIYGVTIEPITPTKGSQSSSEMTSVITEVAPPTSLLVEVVEGQASPSANMDTGMPALPPVIGQQSSKKKSGLLFKLSGLGFLVGALNMGGVLGMAFGSVCKPVAGYNVCPGEGANRINWLDIHNITNGQGWSEVYPFGIPDYALIVGTIIMMFLTRPKK
;
A
#
# COMPACT_ATOMS: atom_id res chain seq x y z
N MET A 1 -18.61 -8.36 -37.19
CA MET A 1 -17.48 -8.59 -36.25
C MET A 1 -16.22 -8.44 -37.08
N SER A 2 -15.26 -7.64 -36.60
CA SER A 2 -14.04 -7.32 -37.34
C SER A 2 -13.08 -8.51 -37.29
N GLU A 3 -12.48 -8.91 -38.41
CA GLU A 3 -11.58 -10.08 -38.51
C GLU A 3 -10.38 -10.00 -37.53
N GLY A 4 -9.99 -8.79 -37.14
CA GLY A 4 -8.94 -8.55 -36.14
C GLY A 4 -9.29 -9.07 -34.74
N ASP A 5 -10.55 -8.95 -34.32
CA ASP A 5 -10.98 -9.38 -32.97
C ASP A 5 -10.97 -10.91 -32.85
N SER A 6 -11.31 -11.61 -33.94
CA SER A 6 -11.27 -13.08 -33.99
C SER A 6 -9.85 -13.64 -33.94
N ASN A 7 -8.88 -12.95 -34.54
CA ASN A 7 -7.47 -13.38 -34.52
C ASN A 7 -6.83 -13.12 -33.15
N LEU A 8 -7.20 -12.03 -32.48
CA LEU A 8 -6.77 -11.76 -31.10
C LEU A 8 -7.28 -12.82 -30.12
N GLN A 9 -8.55 -13.19 -30.24
CA GLN A 9 -9.14 -14.19 -29.35
C GLN A 9 -8.47 -15.56 -29.52
N LYS A 10 -8.18 -15.96 -30.76
CA LYS A 10 -7.45 -17.20 -31.06
C LYS A 10 -6.00 -17.21 -30.56
N LEU A 11 -5.32 -16.05 -30.56
CA LEU A 11 -3.99 -15.90 -29.96
C LEU A 11 -4.04 -16.07 -28.44
N LEU A 12 -5.09 -15.55 -27.78
CA LEU A 12 -5.29 -15.69 -26.33
C LEU A 12 -5.68 -17.11 -25.93
N ASP A 13 -6.39 -17.82 -26.79
CA ASP A 13 -6.82 -19.21 -26.59
C ASP A 13 -5.71 -20.24 -26.91
N GLY A 14 -4.58 -19.80 -27.48
CA GLY A 14 -3.41 -20.65 -27.77
C GLY A 14 -3.58 -21.54 -29.02
N GLU A 15 -4.46 -21.18 -29.95
CA GLU A 15 -4.77 -21.96 -31.15
C GLU A 15 -3.76 -21.73 -32.31
N PHE A 16 -2.77 -20.85 -32.12
CA PHE A 16 -1.75 -20.56 -33.13
C PHE A 16 -0.42 -21.30 -32.88
N ASP A 17 0.07 -22.00 -33.90
CA ASP A 17 1.41 -22.57 -33.93
C ASP A 17 2.48 -21.47 -34.10
N ALA A 18 3.66 -21.65 -33.51
CA ALA A 18 4.75 -20.65 -33.52
C ALA A 18 5.18 -20.20 -34.94
N GLU A 19 5.03 -21.08 -35.93
CA GLU A 19 5.32 -20.82 -37.34
C GLU A 19 4.31 -19.85 -37.96
N GLN A 20 3.05 -19.90 -37.54
CA GLN A 20 1.99 -19.01 -38.01
C GLN A 20 2.11 -17.62 -37.36
N ILE A 21 2.51 -17.55 -36.10
CA ILE A 21 2.78 -16.29 -35.37
C ILE A 21 3.98 -15.56 -35.99
N ALA A 22 5.02 -16.29 -36.40
CA ALA A 22 6.21 -15.71 -37.02
C ALA A 22 5.99 -15.18 -38.46
N SER A 23 4.92 -15.65 -39.13
CA SER A 23 4.62 -15.27 -40.52
C SER A 23 3.90 -13.93 -40.66
N ASP A 24 3.26 -13.44 -39.60
CA ASP A 24 2.54 -12.16 -39.59
C ASP A 24 3.19 -11.18 -38.58
N PRO A 25 3.73 -10.03 -39.05
CA PRO A 25 4.35 -9.03 -38.17
C PRO A 25 3.39 -8.40 -37.16
N VAL A 26 2.08 -8.48 -37.39
CA VAL A 26 1.07 -7.97 -36.45
C VAL A 26 0.86 -8.97 -35.31
N LEU A 27 0.80 -10.28 -35.61
CA LEU A 27 0.63 -11.33 -34.60
C LEU A 27 1.88 -11.50 -33.74
N SER A 28 3.08 -11.35 -34.32
CA SER A 28 4.34 -11.39 -33.56
C SER A 28 4.46 -10.25 -32.56
N SER A 29 4.09 -9.03 -32.94
CA SER A 29 4.09 -7.87 -32.03
C SER A 29 3.08 -8.01 -30.90
N LEU A 30 1.91 -8.62 -31.18
CA LEU A 30 0.89 -8.88 -30.18
C LEU A 30 1.32 -10.00 -29.22
N ALA A 31 1.91 -11.08 -29.71
CA ALA A 31 2.44 -12.17 -28.90
C ALA A 31 3.60 -11.70 -28.01
N GLU A 32 4.48 -10.83 -28.50
CA GLU A 32 5.54 -10.21 -27.69
C GLU A 32 4.97 -9.40 -26.52
N ARG A 33 3.89 -8.63 -26.74
CA ARG A 33 3.26 -7.85 -25.67
C ARG A 33 2.48 -8.71 -24.68
N ILE A 34 1.83 -9.79 -25.13
CA ILE A 34 0.98 -10.64 -24.29
C ILE A 34 1.82 -11.65 -23.50
N TYR A 35 2.80 -12.29 -24.14
CA TYR A 35 3.58 -13.37 -23.57
C TYR A 35 5.03 -12.99 -23.22
N GLY A 36 5.52 -11.82 -23.64
CA GLY A 36 6.89 -11.39 -23.38
C GLY A 36 7.95 -12.22 -24.14
N VAL A 37 7.55 -12.94 -25.19
CA VAL A 37 8.44 -13.81 -25.97
C VAL A 37 8.73 -13.15 -27.32
N THR A 38 10.00 -12.79 -27.53
CA THR A 38 10.52 -12.34 -28.83
C THR A 38 10.71 -13.58 -29.73
N ILE A 39 9.74 -13.86 -30.59
CA ILE A 39 9.86 -14.91 -31.61
C ILE A 39 10.56 -14.30 -32.83
N GLU A 40 11.89 -14.33 -32.86
CA GLU A 40 12.62 -14.05 -34.10
C GLU A 40 12.34 -15.17 -35.12
N PRO A 41 12.18 -14.85 -36.43
CA PRO A 41 11.94 -15.86 -37.45
C PRO A 41 13.15 -16.78 -37.59
N ILE A 42 13.07 -17.95 -36.94
CA ILE A 42 14.11 -18.97 -37.03
C ILE A 42 14.12 -19.59 -38.42
N THR A 43 15.15 -19.26 -39.21
CA THR A 43 15.48 -20.02 -40.42
C THR A 43 16.24 -21.28 -39.97
N PRO A 44 15.73 -22.49 -40.24
CA PRO A 44 16.36 -23.71 -39.74
C PRO A 44 17.64 -23.99 -40.55
N THR A 45 18.80 -23.72 -39.97
CA THR A 45 20.08 -24.22 -40.50
C THR A 45 20.51 -25.45 -39.73
N LYS A 46 20.51 -26.58 -40.45
CA LYS A 46 20.99 -27.88 -40.01
C LYS A 46 22.52 -27.94 -40.13
N GLY A 47 23.24 -28.21 -39.04
CA GLY A 47 24.68 -28.48 -39.10
C GLY A 47 25.44 -28.59 -37.77
N SER A 48 25.47 -29.80 -37.21
CA SER A 48 26.61 -30.51 -36.58
C SER A 48 27.69 -29.74 -35.76
N GLN A 49 27.76 -30.12 -34.47
CA GLN A 49 28.95 -30.38 -33.64
C GLN A 49 29.84 -29.25 -33.05
N SER A 50 30.17 -29.51 -31.77
CA SER A 50 31.34 -29.10 -30.96
C SER A 50 31.20 -27.88 -30.03
N SER A 51 31.07 -28.22 -28.74
CA SER A 51 31.80 -27.70 -27.56
C SER A 51 32.51 -26.34 -27.66
N SER A 52 32.09 -25.38 -26.83
CA SER A 52 32.92 -24.83 -25.73
C SER A 52 32.11 -23.88 -24.84
N GLU A 53 31.96 -24.30 -23.58
CA GLU A 53 32.06 -23.53 -22.34
C GLU A 53 32.34 -22.01 -22.47
N MET A 54 31.52 -21.18 -21.82
CA MET A 54 31.98 -20.05 -21.01
C MET A 54 30.89 -19.59 -20.03
N THR A 55 31.15 -19.91 -18.77
CA THR A 55 30.57 -19.38 -17.54
C THR A 55 30.75 -17.86 -17.45
N SER A 56 29.71 -17.11 -17.05
CA SER A 56 29.91 -15.82 -16.39
C SER A 56 28.86 -15.59 -15.31
N VAL A 57 29.28 -15.93 -14.09
CA VAL A 57 28.77 -15.47 -12.80
C VAL A 57 28.60 -13.95 -12.83
N ILE A 58 27.40 -13.45 -12.55
CA ILE A 58 27.19 -12.03 -12.22
C ILE A 58 27.25 -11.92 -10.70
N THR A 59 28.37 -11.38 -10.23
CA THR A 59 28.72 -11.07 -8.84
C THR A 59 27.99 -9.80 -8.40
N GLU A 60 27.28 -9.88 -7.28
CA GLU A 60 26.76 -8.74 -6.51
C GLU A 60 27.94 -7.90 -5.99
N VAL A 61 28.02 -6.64 -6.39
CA VAL A 61 29.03 -5.68 -5.90
C VAL A 61 28.30 -4.54 -5.19
N ALA A 62 28.21 -4.63 -3.87
CA ALA A 62 27.84 -3.52 -3.00
C ALA A 62 29.07 -2.60 -2.79
N PRO A 63 28.99 -1.29 -3.03
CA PRO A 63 30.05 -0.36 -2.65
C PRO A 63 29.96 0.00 -1.14
N PRO A 64 31.11 0.24 -0.48
CA PRO A 64 31.23 0.28 0.97
C PRO A 64 30.59 1.51 1.63
N THR A 65 30.10 1.28 2.84
CA THR A 65 29.58 2.25 3.81
C THR A 65 30.54 3.42 4.08
N SER A 66 30.16 4.65 3.69
CA SER A 66 30.70 5.89 4.24
C SER A 66 29.69 6.52 5.20
N LEU A 67 29.65 6.02 6.43
CA LEU A 67 28.99 6.68 7.56
C LEU A 67 29.83 7.91 7.95
N LEU A 68 29.43 9.07 7.45
CA LEU A 68 29.96 10.37 7.89
C LEU A 68 29.30 10.74 9.22
N VAL A 69 29.92 10.34 10.33
CA VAL A 69 29.60 10.87 11.65
C VAL A 69 30.44 12.12 11.86
N GLU A 70 29.82 13.29 11.88
CA GLU A 70 30.46 14.51 12.38
C GLU A 70 30.63 14.37 13.91
N VAL A 71 31.86 14.08 14.33
CA VAL A 71 32.29 14.20 15.72
C VAL A 71 32.51 15.69 15.98
N VAL A 72 31.58 16.32 16.70
CA VAL A 72 31.84 17.66 17.25
C VAL A 72 32.88 17.51 18.34
N GLU A 73 34.11 17.94 18.04
CA GLU A 73 35.19 18.04 19.00
C GLU A 73 34.83 19.04 20.11
N GLY A 74 34.68 18.53 21.33
CA GLY A 74 34.94 19.21 22.59
C GLY A 74 34.53 20.69 22.68
N GLN A 75 33.23 20.97 22.79
CA GLN A 75 32.81 22.25 23.38
C GLN A 75 32.77 22.10 24.91
N ALA A 76 33.75 22.74 25.55
CA ALA A 76 33.98 22.75 26.97
C ALA A 76 32.71 22.98 27.79
N SER A 77 32.46 22.10 28.77
CA SER A 77 31.51 22.34 29.84
C SER A 77 31.91 23.62 30.58
N PRO A 78 31.04 24.63 30.72
CA PRO A 78 31.34 25.74 31.60
C PRO A 78 31.25 25.21 33.04
N SER A 79 32.37 25.36 33.76
CA SER A 79 32.56 25.00 35.16
C SER A 79 31.35 25.35 36.03
N ALA A 80 30.94 24.38 36.83
CA ALA A 80 30.05 24.59 37.95
C ALA A 80 30.72 25.52 38.97
N ASN A 81 30.44 26.82 38.90
CA ASN A 81 30.58 27.70 40.05
C ASN A 81 29.45 27.36 41.01
N MET A 82 29.78 26.69 42.12
CA MET A 82 28.88 26.60 43.26
C MET A 82 28.79 27.99 43.88
N ASP A 83 27.73 28.72 43.55
CA ASP A 83 27.27 29.86 44.34
C ASP A 83 26.03 29.44 45.12
N THR A 84 26.16 29.46 46.44
CA THR A 84 25.11 29.20 47.41
C THR A 84 24.14 30.37 47.44
N GLY A 85 23.13 30.30 46.58
CA GLY A 85 21.96 31.17 46.65
C GLY A 85 20.79 30.46 46.01
N MET A 86 19.94 29.81 46.81
CA MET A 86 18.70 29.23 46.29
C MET A 86 17.88 30.33 45.60
N PRO A 87 17.65 30.26 44.28
CA PRO A 87 16.65 31.11 43.65
C PRO A 87 15.29 30.69 44.22
N ALA A 88 14.52 31.63 44.74
CA ALA A 88 13.15 31.37 45.15
C ALA A 88 12.39 30.83 43.93
N LEU A 89 12.17 29.52 43.91
CA LEU A 89 11.39 28.86 42.89
C LEU A 89 9.97 29.44 42.95
N PRO A 90 9.41 29.94 41.83
CA PRO A 90 8.00 30.27 41.80
C PRO A 90 7.21 29.01 42.19
N PRO A 91 6.06 29.14 42.88
CA PRO A 91 5.28 27.99 43.28
C PRO A 91 5.06 27.11 42.05
N VAL A 92 5.42 25.83 42.16
CA VAL A 92 5.09 24.81 41.17
C VAL A 92 3.61 25.00 40.87
N ILE A 93 3.31 25.53 39.68
CA ILE A 93 1.94 25.67 39.20
C ILE A 93 1.39 24.26 39.30
N GLY A 94 0.47 24.09 40.25
CA GLY A 94 -0.06 22.80 40.62
C GLY A 94 -0.39 22.05 39.34
N GLN A 95 0.22 20.87 39.20
CA GLN A 95 -0.03 19.89 38.17
C GLN A 95 -1.48 20.05 37.72
N GLN A 96 -1.69 20.68 36.54
CA GLN A 96 -3.05 20.96 36.07
C GLN A 96 -3.72 19.60 35.94
N SER A 97 -4.54 19.27 36.93
CA SER A 97 -5.27 18.03 36.94
C SER A 97 -6.26 18.14 35.79
N SER A 98 -5.90 17.60 34.63
CA SER A 98 -6.79 17.49 33.48
C SER A 98 -7.75 16.33 33.74
N LYS A 99 -8.55 16.45 34.81
CA LYS A 99 -9.40 15.42 35.39
C LYS A 99 -10.72 15.19 34.64
N LYS A 100 -10.85 15.64 33.38
CA LYS A 100 -12.11 15.55 32.61
C LYS A 100 -12.01 14.88 31.23
N LYS A 101 -10.84 14.34 30.86
CA LYS A 101 -10.62 13.78 29.51
C LYS A 101 -11.20 12.36 29.30
N SER A 102 -11.34 11.56 30.37
CA SER A 102 -11.75 10.15 30.26
C SER A 102 -13.12 9.96 29.59
N GLY A 103 -14.10 10.80 29.93
CA GLY A 103 -15.45 10.68 29.38
C GLY A 103 -15.55 11.07 27.90
N LEU A 104 -14.74 12.02 27.43
CA LEU A 104 -14.69 12.39 26.01
C LEU A 104 -14.02 11.30 25.18
N LEU A 105 -12.90 10.76 25.67
CA LEU A 105 -12.17 9.68 25.01
C LEU A 105 -13.01 8.40 24.89
N PHE A 106 -13.79 8.06 25.93
CA PHE A 106 -14.72 6.93 25.87
C PHE A 106 -15.80 7.11 24.79
N LYS A 107 -16.35 8.33 24.65
CA LYS A 107 -17.32 8.65 23.59
C LYS A 107 -16.70 8.58 22.19
N LEU A 108 -15.49 9.12 22.02
CA LEU A 108 -14.74 9.08 20.75
C LEU A 108 -14.39 7.63 20.35
N SER A 109 -13.97 6.82 21.31
CA SER A 109 -13.70 5.39 21.11
C SER A 109 -14.96 4.63 20.71
N GLY A 110 -16.10 4.88 21.38
CA GLY A 110 -17.39 4.30 21.00
C GLY A 110 -17.86 4.75 19.61
N LEU A 111 -17.65 6.02 19.24
CA LEU A 111 -17.95 6.52 17.91
C LEU A 111 -17.05 5.87 16.85
N GLY A 112 -15.75 5.75 17.13
CA GLY A 112 -14.79 5.08 16.25
C GLY A 112 -15.15 3.61 16.02
N PHE A 113 -15.52 2.89 17.08
CA PHE A 113 -16.01 1.51 16.97
C PHE A 113 -17.26 1.40 16.11
N LEU A 114 -18.24 2.30 16.31
CA LEU A 114 -19.47 2.32 15.52
C LEU A 114 -19.18 2.61 14.04
N VAL A 115 -18.33 3.59 13.74
CA VAL A 115 -17.93 3.93 12.37
C VAL A 115 -17.18 2.76 11.72
N GLY A 116 -16.25 2.11 12.44
CA GLY A 116 -15.54 0.94 11.95
C GLY A 116 -16.48 -0.24 11.64
N ALA A 117 -17.44 -0.51 12.53
CA ALA A 117 -18.43 -1.57 12.33
C ALA A 117 -19.36 -1.29 11.13
N LEU A 118 -19.81 -0.04 10.98
CA LEU A 118 -20.61 0.38 9.82
C LEU A 118 -19.80 0.30 8.52
N ASN A 119 -18.50 0.60 8.56
CA ASN A 119 -17.60 0.45 7.43
C ASN A 119 -17.47 -1.02 7.01
N MET A 120 -17.17 -1.91 7.97
CA MET A 120 -17.08 -3.35 7.74
C MET A 120 -18.40 -3.95 7.23
N GLY A 121 -19.55 -3.37 7.56
CA GLY A 121 -20.85 -3.77 7.02
C GLY A 121 -21.17 -3.20 5.63
N GLY A 122 -20.29 -2.38 5.05
CA GLY A 122 -20.51 -1.72 3.76
C GLY A 122 -21.53 -0.57 3.79
N VAL A 123 -21.98 -0.15 4.98
CA VAL A 123 -22.99 0.90 5.11
C VAL A 123 -22.42 2.27 4.69
N LEU A 124 -21.12 2.48 4.92
CA LEU A 124 -20.46 3.72 4.50
C LEU A 124 -20.38 3.85 2.97
N GLY A 125 -20.22 2.76 2.22
CA GLY A 125 -20.29 2.81 0.75
C GLY A 125 -21.68 3.11 0.22
N MET A 126 -22.74 2.67 0.92
CA MET A 126 -24.10 3.06 0.56
C MET A 126 -24.35 4.56 0.81
N ALA A 127 -23.81 5.11 1.90
CA ALA A 127 -24.00 6.52 2.26
C ALA A 127 -23.10 7.48 1.48
N PHE A 128 -21.84 7.11 1.25
CA PHE A 128 -20.80 7.96 0.67
C PHE A 128 -20.39 7.54 -0.75
N GLY A 129 -21.04 6.53 -1.33
CA GLY A 129 -20.69 6.01 -2.67
C GLY A 129 -20.85 7.01 -3.80
N SER A 130 -21.73 8.00 -3.65
CA SER A 130 -21.89 9.11 -4.60
C SER A 130 -20.66 10.01 -4.72
N VAL A 131 -19.71 9.93 -3.77
CA VAL A 131 -18.44 10.67 -3.82
C VAL A 131 -17.47 10.05 -4.81
N CYS A 132 -17.59 8.75 -5.08
CA CYS A 132 -16.74 8.03 -6.03
C CYS A 132 -17.14 8.39 -7.47
N LYS A 133 -16.18 8.90 -8.25
CA LYS A 133 -16.33 9.05 -9.69
C LYS A 133 -15.51 7.94 -10.36
N PRO A 134 -16.11 7.12 -11.24
CA PRO A 134 -15.35 6.14 -11.99
C PRO A 134 -14.33 6.86 -12.86
N VAL A 135 -13.05 6.51 -12.71
CA VAL A 135 -11.95 7.02 -13.53
C VAL A 135 -11.50 5.87 -14.44
N ALA A 136 -11.19 6.18 -15.70
CA ALA A 136 -10.74 5.17 -16.67
C ALA A 136 -9.53 4.40 -16.09
N GLY A 137 -9.68 3.08 -15.91
CA GLY A 137 -8.68 2.18 -15.30
C GLY A 137 -9.00 1.73 -13.87
N TYR A 138 -9.95 2.36 -13.18
CA TYR A 138 -10.36 1.99 -11.82
C TYR A 138 -11.90 2.04 -11.71
N ASN A 139 -12.56 0.93 -12.05
CA ASN A 139 -14.02 0.84 -12.11
C ASN A 139 -14.68 0.46 -10.76
N VAL A 140 -13.89 0.23 -9.72
CA VAL A 140 -14.36 -0.33 -8.45
C VAL A 140 -14.92 0.77 -7.53
N CYS A 141 -16.08 1.32 -7.87
CA CYS A 141 -16.83 2.24 -7.01
C CYS A 141 -17.94 1.50 -6.24
N PRO A 142 -18.49 2.09 -5.15
CA PRO A 142 -19.62 1.53 -4.43
C PRO A 142 -20.83 1.37 -5.37
N GLY A 143 -21.20 0.12 -5.64
CA GLY A 143 -22.18 -0.25 -6.68
C GLY A 143 -21.89 -1.61 -7.31
N GLU A 144 -20.60 -1.97 -7.46
CA GLU A 144 -20.16 -3.27 -7.98
C GLU A 144 -19.70 -4.25 -6.88
N GLY A 145 -20.04 -3.98 -5.61
CA GLY A 145 -19.69 -4.81 -4.45
C GLY A 145 -18.65 -4.19 -3.49
N ALA A 146 -17.96 -3.13 -3.92
CA ALA A 146 -16.98 -2.40 -3.13
C ALA A 146 -17.60 -1.32 -2.23
N ASN A 147 -18.34 -1.75 -1.21
CA ASN A 147 -19.10 -0.85 -0.34
C ASN A 147 -18.35 -0.46 0.96
N ARG A 148 -17.09 -0.86 1.14
CA ARG A 148 -16.28 -0.56 2.32
C ARG A 148 -15.17 0.44 1.99
N ILE A 149 -14.94 1.44 2.84
CA ILE A 149 -13.82 2.37 2.70
C ILE A 149 -12.52 1.64 3.05
N ASN A 150 -11.52 1.76 2.18
CA ASN A 150 -10.16 1.34 2.47
C ASN A 150 -9.46 2.42 3.31
N TRP A 151 -9.09 2.08 4.54
CA TRP A 151 -8.43 3.03 5.45
C TRP A 151 -7.04 3.45 5.00
N LEU A 152 -6.31 2.63 4.24
CA LEU A 152 -4.98 3.00 3.72
C LEU A 152 -5.08 4.06 2.62
N ASP A 153 -6.11 3.95 1.78
CA ASP A 153 -6.33 4.83 0.63
C ASP A 153 -7.53 5.75 0.82
N ILE A 154 -7.78 6.19 2.05
CA ILE A 154 -8.92 7.07 2.36
C ILE A 154 -8.85 8.42 1.62
N HIS A 155 -7.63 8.86 1.26
CA HIS A 155 -7.42 10.06 0.45
C HIS A 155 -7.91 9.91 -0.99
N ASN A 156 -8.02 8.66 -1.49
CA ASN A 156 -8.51 8.33 -2.82
C ASN A 156 -10.00 7.93 -2.82
N ILE A 157 -10.80 8.33 -1.84
CA ILE A 157 -12.24 8.01 -1.76
C ILE A 157 -13.06 8.52 -2.95
N THR A 158 -12.53 9.50 -3.70
CA THR A 158 -13.15 10.00 -4.94
C THR A 158 -12.96 9.07 -6.13
N ASN A 159 -12.08 8.07 -6.02
CA ASN A 159 -11.76 7.09 -7.06
C ASN A 159 -11.95 5.67 -6.50
N GLY A 160 -11.90 4.63 -7.35
CA GLY A 160 -12.16 3.26 -6.89
C GLY A 160 -11.16 2.69 -5.86
N GLN A 161 -9.95 3.23 -5.76
CA GLN A 161 -8.91 2.73 -4.82
C GLN A 161 -9.24 2.98 -3.34
N GLY A 162 -10.03 4.02 -3.04
CA GLY A 162 -10.49 4.29 -1.68
C GLY A 162 -11.58 3.34 -1.20
N TRP A 163 -12.03 2.41 -2.05
CA TRP A 163 -13.09 1.48 -1.80
C TRP A 163 -12.60 0.04 -1.90
N SER A 164 -13.23 -0.84 -1.15
CA SER A 164 -12.91 -2.25 -1.07
C SER A 164 -14.17 -3.07 -0.86
N GLU A 165 -14.11 -4.35 -1.22
CA GLU A 165 -15.18 -5.29 -0.95
C GLU A 165 -15.42 -5.43 0.55
N VAL A 166 -16.67 -5.70 0.93
CA VAL A 166 -17.06 -5.86 2.33
C VAL A 166 -16.29 -7.01 2.99
N TYR A 167 -16.01 -8.07 2.23
CA TYR A 167 -15.23 -9.23 2.64
C TYR A 167 -14.29 -9.63 1.49
N PRO A 168 -13.02 -9.98 1.76
CA PRO A 168 -12.36 -10.16 3.06
C PRO A 168 -11.96 -8.85 3.76
N PHE A 169 -11.85 -8.88 5.09
CA PHE A 169 -11.46 -7.73 5.91
C PHE A 169 -9.96 -7.44 5.85
N GLY A 170 -9.60 -6.16 5.76
CA GLY A 170 -8.21 -5.73 5.75
C GLY A 170 -7.60 -5.66 7.15
N ILE A 171 -6.27 -5.73 7.23
CA ILE A 171 -5.51 -5.46 8.46
C ILE A 171 -5.91 -4.11 9.10
N PRO A 172 -6.09 -3.01 8.34
CA PRO A 172 -6.49 -1.73 8.92
C PRO A 172 -7.87 -1.77 9.62
N ASP A 173 -8.83 -2.55 9.12
CA ASP A 173 -10.15 -2.70 9.75
C ASP A 173 -10.02 -3.39 11.11
N TYR A 174 -9.25 -4.48 11.17
CA TYR A 174 -8.98 -5.17 12.44
C TYR A 174 -8.26 -4.27 13.44
N ALA A 175 -7.26 -3.51 12.99
CA ALA A 175 -6.52 -2.58 13.84
C ALA A 175 -7.44 -1.52 14.45
N LEU A 176 -8.37 -0.97 13.66
CA LEU A 176 -9.35 0.02 14.13
C LEU A 176 -10.30 -0.61 15.16
N ILE A 177 -10.92 -1.76 14.85
CA ILE A 177 -11.88 -2.41 15.76
C ILE A 177 -11.21 -2.81 17.08
N VAL A 178 -10.07 -3.49 17.02
CA VAL A 178 -9.35 -3.93 18.22
C VAL A 178 -8.85 -2.73 19.01
N GLY A 179 -8.27 -1.72 18.34
CA GLY A 179 -7.76 -0.51 18.98
C GLY A 179 -8.87 0.29 19.67
N THR A 180 -10.03 0.43 19.04
CA THR A 180 -11.18 1.12 19.64
C THR A 180 -11.76 0.35 20.81
N ILE A 181 -11.82 -0.98 20.77
CA ILE A 181 -12.24 -1.81 21.91
C ILE A 181 -11.27 -1.63 23.09
N ILE A 182 -9.96 -1.73 22.86
CA ILE A 182 -8.94 -1.53 23.91
C ILE A 182 -9.08 -0.14 24.52
N MET A 183 -9.19 0.89 23.68
CA MET A 183 -9.39 2.27 24.15
C MET A 183 -10.68 2.42 24.95
N MET A 184 -11.75 1.72 24.59
CA MET A 184 -13.02 1.75 25.33
C MET A 184 -12.87 1.18 26.74
N PHE A 185 -12.10 0.09 26.89
CA PHE A 185 -11.80 -0.48 28.21
C PHE A 185 -10.89 0.42 29.04
N LEU A 186 -9.84 0.99 28.45
CA LEU A 186 -8.89 1.85 29.16
C LEU A 186 -9.52 3.18 29.59
N THR A 187 -10.43 3.73 28.79
CA THR A 187 -11.05 5.05 29.03
C THR A 187 -12.39 4.96 29.76
N ARG A 188 -12.83 3.74 30.10
CA ARG A 188 -14.10 3.48 30.78
C ARG A 188 -14.18 4.34 32.05
N PRO A 189 -15.18 5.24 32.16
CA PRO A 189 -15.31 6.07 33.33
C PRO A 189 -15.54 5.18 34.55
N LYS A 190 -14.69 5.33 35.57
CA LYS A 190 -14.94 4.71 36.88
C LYS A 190 -16.16 5.41 37.47
N LYS A 191 -17.21 4.64 37.77
CA LYS A 191 -18.42 5.10 38.47
C LYS A 191 -18.07 5.58 39.87
#